data_AF-A0A424IAP0-F1
#
_entry.id   AF-A0A424IAP0-F1
#
_cell.length_a   1.000
_cell.length_b   1.000
_cell.length_c   1.000
_cell.angle_alpha   90.00
_cell.angle_beta   90.00
_cell.angle_gamma   90.00
#
_symmetry.space_group_name_H-M   'P 1'
#
loop_
_entity.id
_entity.type
_entity.pdbx_description
1 polymer ?
#
loop_
_entity_poly.entity_id
_entity_poly.type
_entity_poly.pdbx_seq_one_letter_code
_entity_poly.pdbx_strand_id
1 'polypeptide(L)' 'MNLDERSTAFEALSKPGNPFRLLAEEQMVLIEIELGNTDKAIKKISQILLDAELTAGLRNRATQMMIALGKDPELINE' A
#
# COMPACT_ATOMS: atom_id res chain seq x y z
N MET A 1 17.91 7.90 -3.26
CA MET A 1 17.29 8.40 -2.02
C MET A 1 17.46 7.34 -0.95
N ASN A 2 17.79 7.75 0.27
CA ASN A 2 17.73 6.87 1.44
C ASN A 2 16.27 6.61 1.87
N LEU A 3 16.07 5.76 2.88
CA LEU A 3 14.74 5.35 3.34
C LEU A 3 13.92 6.52 3.89
N ASP A 4 14.56 7.43 4.64
CA ASP A 4 13.90 8.60 5.23
C ASP A 4 13.44 9.60 4.15
N GLU A 5 14.28 9.83 3.14
CA GLU A 5 13.97 10.67 1.98
C GLU A 5 12.77 10.10 1.21
N ARG A 6 12.75 8.79 0.97
CA ARG A 6 11.62 8.11 0.32
C ARG A 6 10.34 8.22 1.13
N SER A 7 10.42 7.93 2.43
CA SER A 7 9.26 7.98 3.34
C SER A 7 8.66 9.37 3.39
N THR A 8 9.50 10.40 3.53
CA THR A 8 9.07 11.81 3.54
C THR A 8 8.41 12.20 2.23
N ALA A 9 9.00 11.81 1.09
CA ALA A 9 8.46 12.13 -0.23
C ALA A 9 7.08 11.49 -0.46
N PHE A 10 6.92 10.21 -0.12
CA PHE A 10 5.64 9.52 -0.30
C PHE A 10 4.59 9.93 0.75
N GLU A 11 5.00 10.32 1.96
CA GLU A 11 4.06 10.86 2.94
C GLU A 11 3.42 12.18 2.47
N ALA A 12 4.19 13.04 1.79
CA ALA A 12 3.64 14.27 1.21
C ALA A 12 2.64 13.98 0.08
N LEU A 13 2.87 12.90 -0.69
CA LEU A 13 2.00 12.51 -1.81
C LEU A 13 0.77 11.70 -1.36
N SER A 14 0.79 11.05 -0.20
CA SER A 14 -0.32 10.24 0.33
C SER A 14 -1.39 11.07 1.05
N LYS A 15 -1.35 12.40 0.96
CA LYS A 15 -2.38 13.26 1.57
C LYS A 15 -3.69 13.21 0.76
N PRO A 16 -4.86 13.32 1.43
CA PRO A 16 -6.17 13.38 0.75
C PRO A 16 -6.23 14.45 -0.35
N GLY A 17 -6.91 14.13 -1.46
CA GLY A 17 -7.05 15.01 -2.61
C GLY A 17 -5.83 15.07 -3.54
N ASN A 18 -4.70 14.44 -3.18
CA ASN A 18 -3.58 14.30 -4.10
C ASN A 18 -3.88 13.21 -5.15
N PRO A 19 -3.74 13.48 -6.46
CA PRO A 19 -4.02 12.47 -7.50
C PRO A 19 -3.12 11.23 -7.43
N PHE A 20 -1.97 11.32 -6.75
CA PHE A 20 -1.05 10.21 -6.55
C PHE A 20 -1.21 9.53 -5.19
N ARG A 21 -2.21 9.89 -4.39
CA ARG A 21 -2.39 9.41 -3.01
C ARG A 21 -2.25 7.90 -2.89
N LEU A 22 -3.07 7.15 -3.62
CA LEU A 22 -3.09 5.70 -3.54
C LEU A 22 -1.81 5.02 -4.04
N LEU A 23 -1.14 5.62 -5.03
CA LEU A 23 0.17 5.13 -5.49
C LEU A 23 1.26 5.42 -4.45
N ALA A 24 1.19 6.55 -3.76
CA ALA A 24 2.11 6.87 -2.67
C ALA A 24 1.88 5.96 -1.46
N GLU A 25 0.63 5.66 -1.12
CA GLU A 25 0.28 4.67 -0.08
C GLU A 25 0.82 3.28 -0.41
N GLU A 26 0.77 2.84 -1.68
CA GLU A 26 1.43 1.61 -2.13
C GLU A 26 2.95 1.64 -1.90
N GLN A 27 3.61 2.77 -2.17
CA GLN A 27 5.05 2.88 -1.90
C GLN A 27 5.36 2.85 -0.40
N MET A 28 4.50 3.44 0.42
CA MET A 28 4.60 3.33 1.88
C MET A 28 4.41 1.89 2.37
N VAL A 29 3.56 1.09 1.71
CA VAL A 29 3.45 -0.36 1.98
C VAL A 29 4.78 -1.06 1.73
N LEU A 30 5.42 -0.82 0.58
CA LEU A 30 6.70 -1.44 0.24
C LEU A 30 7.80 -1.08 1.23
N ILE A 31 7.80 0.16 1.75
CA ILE A 31 8.72 0.60 2.81
C ILE A 31 8.47 -0.17 4.11
N GLU A 32 7.21 -0.39 4.51
CA GLU A 32 6.91 -1.21 5.69
C GLU A 32 7.40 -2.66 5.52
N ILE A 33 7.29 -3.22 4.32
CA ILE A 33 7.84 -4.56 4.00
C ILE A 33 9.37 -4.56 4.11
N GLU A 34 10.04 -3.55 3.56
CA GLU A 34 11.50 -3.39 3.62
C GLU A 34 12.01 -3.28 5.07
N LEU A 35 11.22 -2.67 5.95
CA LEU A 35 11.48 -2.55 7.39
C LEU A 35 11.11 -3.82 8.19
N GLY A 36 10.54 -4.85 7.55
CA GLY A 36 10.06 -6.06 8.22
C GLY A 36 8.75 -5.89 8.99
N ASN A 37 8.05 -4.75 8.83
CA ASN A 37 6.78 -4.45 9.47
C ASN A 37 5.59 -5.08 8.72
N THR A 38 5.63 -6.40 8.52
CA THR A 38 4.66 -7.15 7.70
C THR A 38 3.20 -6.90 8.12
N ASP A 39 2.90 -6.86 9.42
CA ASP A 39 1.53 -6.61 9.89
C ASP A 39 1.02 -5.21 9.52
N LYS A 40 1.90 -4.20 9.56
CA LYS A 40 1.55 -2.84 9.11
C LYS A 40 1.33 -2.79 7.61
N ALA A 41 2.17 -3.49 6.85
CA ALA A 41 2.01 -3.61 5.41
C ALA A 41 0.67 -4.25 5.04
N ILE A 42 0.30 -5.37 5.65
CA ILE A 42 -0.99 -6.06 5.41
C ILE A 42 -2.16 -5.14 5.73
N LYS A 43 -2.12 -4.44 6.87
CA LYS A 43 -3.18 -3.48 7.24
C LYS A 43 -3.35 -2.40 6.18
N LYS A 44 -2.24 -1.82 5.71
CA LYS A 44 -2.26 -0.76 4.68
C LYS A 44 -2.73 -1.29 3.32
N ILE A 45 -2.29 -2.48 2.90
CA ILE A 45 -2.75 -3.09 1.64
C ILE A 45 -4.26 -3.34 1.69
N SER A 46 -4.78 -3.81 2.82
CA SER A 46 -6.22 -4.02 3.02
C SER A 46 -7.00 -2.71 2.90
N GLN A 47 -6.47 -1.61 3.45
CA GLN A 47 -7.07 -0.27 3.30
C GLN A 47 -7.08 0.19 1.84
N ILE A 48 -5.99 -0.02 1.09
CA ILE A 48 -5.93 0.29 -0.35
C ILE A 48 -6.98 -0.52 -1.11
N LEU A 49 -7.15 -1.81 -0.78
CA LEU A 49 -8.10 -2.70 -1.47
C LEU A 49 -9.57 -2.34 -1.21
N LEU A 50 -9.86 -1.66 -0.10
CA LEU A 50 -11.19 -1.15 0.25
C LEU A 50 -11.45 0.29 -0.22
N ASP A 51 -10.45 0.96 -0.79
CA ASP A 51 -10.56 2.37 -1.16
C ASP A 51 -11.43 2.57 -2.41
N ALA A 52 -12.35 3.54 -2.36
CA ALA A 52 -13.29 3.81 -3.44
C ALA A 52 -12.61 4.36 -4.71
N GLU A 53 -11.43 4.97 -4.59
CA GLU A 53 -10.64 5.51 -5.70
C GLU A 53 -9.70 4.45 -6.32
N LEU A 54 -9.80 3.19 -5.88
CA LEU A 54 -8.93 2.11 -6.32
C LEU A 54 -9.05 1.83 -7.82
N THR A 55 -7.92 1.93 -8.52
CA THR A 55 -7.81 1.55 -9.93
C THR A 55 -7.59 0.05 -10.09
N ALA A 56 -7.96 -0.51 -11.25
CA ALA A 56 -7.74 -1.93 -11.55
C ALA A 56 -6.25 -2.32 -11.51
N GLY A 57 -5.36 -1.45 -12.01
CA GLY A 57 -3.92 -1.70 -11.99
C GLY A 57 -3.36 -1.75 -10.58
N LEU A 58 -3.80 -0.87 -9.69
CA LEU A 58 -3.39 -0.89 -8.28
C LEU A 58 -3.98 -2.09 -7.54
N ARG A 59 -5.24 -2.45 -7.80
CA ARG A 59 -5.86 -3.67 -7.23
C ARG A 59 -4.99 -4.90 -7.51
N ASN A 60 -4.59 -5.11 -8.77
CA ASN A 60 -3.77 -6.26 -9.14
C ASN A 60 -2.46 -6.30 -8.35
N ARG A 61 -1.75 -5.17 -8.20
CA ARG A 61 -0.48 -5.12 -7.45
C ARG A 61 -0.69 -5.34 -5.95
N ALA A 62 -1.71 -4.73 -5.36
CA ALA A 62 -2.10 -4.92 -3.96
C ALA A 62 -2.45 -6.39 -3.64
N THR A 63 -3.24 -7.04 -4.50
CA THR A 63 -3.57 -8.46 -4.41
C THR A 63 -2.32 -9.34 -4.51
N GLN A 64 -1.41 -9.07 -5.45
CA GLN A 64 -0.16 -9.83 -5.56
C GLN A 64 0.77 -9.62 -4.36
N MET A 65 0.80 -8.43 -3.76
CA MET A 65 1.54 -8.18 -2.51
C MET A 65 0.97 -8.99 -1.34
N MET A 66 -0.37 -9.06 -1.19
CA MET A 66 -1.00 -9.91 -0.17
C MET A 66 -0.60 -11.39 -0.33
N ILE A 67 -0.67 -11.91 -1.57
CA ILE A 67 -0.27 -13.28 -1.88
C ILE A 67 1.21 -13.53 -1.56
N ALA A 68 2.10 -12.61 -1.95
CA ALA A 68 3.53 -12.71 -1.67
C ALA A 68 3.84 -12.70 -0.16
N LEU A 69 3.00 -12.03 0.65
CA LEU A 69 3.07 -12.01 2.11
C LEU A 69 2.34 -13.21 2.75
N GLY A 70 1.84 -14.16 1.96
CA GLY A 70 1.15 -15.36 2.43
C GLY A 70 -0.26 -15.10 2.96
N LYS A 71 -0.91 -14.04 2.50
CA LYS A 71 -2.30 -13.70 2.86
C LYS A 71 -3.24 -13.90 1.68
N ASP A 72 -4.45 -14.34 1.99
CA ASP A 72 -5.53 -14.46 1.03
C ASP A 72 -6.21 -13.09 0.83
N PRO A 73 -6.18 -12.52 -0.39
CA PRO A 73 -6.83 -11.24 -0.69
C PRO A 73 -8.37 -11.29 -0.64
N GLU A 74 -8.99 -12.46 -0.80
CA GLU A 74 -10.46 -12.59 -0.84
C GLU A 74 -11.09 -12.30 0.53
N LEU A 75 -10.35 -12.56 1.61
CA LEU A 75 -10.76 -12.33 3.00
C LEU A 75 -10.88 -10.84 3.39
N ILE A 76 -10.48 -9.90 2.54
CA ILE A 76 -10.60 -8.47 2.84
C ILE A 76 -12.05 -7.98 2.75
N ASN A 77 -12.90 -8.69 1.98
CA ASN A 77 -14.29 -8.32 1.78
C ASN A 77 -15.27 -9.08 2.71
N GLU A 78 -14.76 -9.90 3.61
CA GLU A 78 -15.52 -10.64 4.64
C GLU A 78 -15.57 -9.86 5.96
#